data_AF-A0A6B3CX09-F1
#
_entry.id   AF-A0A6B3CX09-F1
#
_cell.length_a   1.000
_cell.length_b   1.000
_cell.length_c   1.000
_cell.angle_alpha   90.00
_cell.angle_beta   90.00
_cell.angle_gamma   90.00
#
_symmetry.space_group_name_H-M   'P 1'
#
loop_
_entity.id
_entity.type
_entity.pdbx_description
1 polymer ?
#
loop_
_entity_poly.entity_id
_entity_poly.type
_entity_poly.pdbx_seq_one_letter_code
_entity_poly.pdbx_strand_id
1 'polypeptide(L)'
;MNPNPTPDPHAAPPTPGAPAAAPSAPAPWVPPSETEQLLHEAALRGDVRGQLAALAGAELYIPAPRAEVDADPDTVMWRRHVDPAGFVCRPLLTRGMLPAWHPDWVFRGVSLRWVAEFGWTDPQVWLGVNVGTPGQLLLPAAPPDLALWQRAYAENDRSSANRLVALRHGALHGPLAYGLACGAHLAIRNAVPWNEIGTVYREYVDEREQLRDSWGITDHEGWRRQLDFLLDAANSPPEPDFALRVREQLAAAIGELPSADLWRETAAGHAQDLGADASTVKGIEDLVRRIMRYEARFRADGLLPPDGRVRTTVAYDYGRAVNLARWGLSARFCGPADAEAAIVYAGALSKSAHRSWEEFSAGYALGRVLRFDEEEYGRFYEQNVLAHRLLAESEGSPWKHIPWR
;
A
#
# COMPACT_ATOMS: atom_id res chain seq x y z
N MET A 1 -73.96 3.30 -41.93
CA MET A 1 -74.76 3.32 -40.69
C MET A 1 -74.06 2.47 -39.64
N ASN A 2 -73.36 3.15 -38.73
CA ASN A 2 -73.06 2.73 -37.35
C ASN A 2 -72.68 4.02 -36.60
N PRO A 3 -73.15 4.22 -35.36
CA PRO A 3 -73.22 5.56 -34.75
C PRO A 3 -71.92 5.98 -34.09
N ASN A 4 -71.64 7.30 -34.11
CA ASN A 4 -70.60 7.94 -33.32
C ASN A 4 -70.87 7.75 -31.82
N PRO A 5 -69.87 7.44 -30.98
CA PRO A 5 -70.04 7.41 -29.54
C PRO A 5 -70.12 8.83 -28.96
N THR A 6 -71.09 9.04 -28.08
CA THR A 6 -71.28 10.24 -27.25
C THR A 6 -70.08 10.42 -26.30
N PRO A 7 -69.54 11.64 -26.14
CA PRO A 7 -68.42 11.88 -25.23
C PRO A 7 -68.87 11.90 -23.76
N ASP A 8 -68.06 11.29 -22.90
CA ASP A 8 -68.24 11.21 -21.44
C ASP A 8 -68.04 12.60 -20.78
N PRO A 9 -69.02 13.14 -20.03
CA PRO A 9 -68.95 14.49 -19.47
C PRO A 9 -68.03 14.63 -18.22
N HIS A 10 -67.23 13.61 -17.87
CA HIS A 10 -66.35 13.64 -16.69
C HIS A 10 -64.84 13.59 -16.96
N ALA A 11 -64.38 13.91 -18.18
CA ALA A 11 -62.93 14.03 -18.45
C ALA A 11 -62.35 15.33 -17.84
N ALA A 12 -61.60 15.19 -16.75
CA ALA A 12 -60.81 16.27 -16.15
C ALA A 12 -59.68 16.75 -17.11
N PRO A 13 -59.33 18.05 -17.10
CA PRO A 13 -58.33 18.59 -18.03
C PRO A 13 -56.92 18.04 -17.71
N PRO A 14 -56.07 17.82 -18.73
CA PRO A 14 -54.70 17.39 -18.51
C PRO A 14 -53.92 18.48 -17.77
N THR A 15 -53.21 18.07 -16.71
CA THR A 15 -52.30 18.92 -15.95
C THR A 15 -51.15 19.42 -16.83
N PRO A 16 -50.74 20.70 -16.70
CA PRO A 16 -49.60 21.22 -17.45
C PRO A 16 -48.33 20.46 -17.06
N GLY A 17 -47.64 19.92 -18.08
CA GLY A 17 -46.42 19.13 -17.91
C GLY A 17 -45.34 19.90 -17.16
N ALA A 18 -44.71 19.22 -16.20
CA ALA A 18 -43.53 19.73 -15.51
C ALA A 18 -42.42 20.06 -16.54
N PRO A 19 -41.69 21.17 -16.37
CA PRO A 19 -40.59 21.49 -17.26
C PRO A 19 -39.54 20.37 -17.21
N ALA A 20 -39.10 19.94 -18.39
CA ALA A 20 -38.03 18.96 -18.53
C ALA A 20 -36.81 19.45 -17.74
N ALA A 21 -36.33 18.62 -16.80
CA ALA A 21 -35.13 18.91 -16.04
C ALA A 21 -33.97 19.12 -17.02
N ALA A 22 -33.30 20.27 -16.90
CA ALA A 22 -32.08 20.53 -17.64
C ALA A 22 -31.07 19.39 -17.38
N PRO A 23 -30.33 18.93 -18.40
CA PRO A 23 -29.33 17.89 -18.21
C PRO A 23 -28.35 18.35 -17.12
N SER A 24 -28.25 17.56 -16.04
CA SER A 24 -27.30 17.82 -14.96
C SER A 24 -25.92 17.94 -15.58
N ALA A 25 -25.25 19.09 -15.36
CA ALA A 25 -23.86 19.24 -15.74
C ALA A 25 -23.06 18.07 -15.16
N PRO A 26 -22.15 17.44 -15.93
CA PRO A 26 -21.33 16.36 -15.41
C PRO A 26 -20.57 16.86 -14.18
N ALA A 27 -20.56 16.05 -13.12
CA ALA A 27 -19.84 16.38 -11.90
C ALA A 27 -18.37 16.72 -12.25
N PRO A 28 -17.79 17.75 -11.62
CA PRO A 28 -16.40 18.11 -11.87
C PRO A 28 -15.50 16.93 -11.53
N TRP A 29 -14.54 16.64 -12.42
CA TRP A 29 -13.57 15.58 -12.20
C TRP A 29 -12.75 15.88 -10.95
N VAL A 30 -12.61 14.87 -10.08
CA VAL A 30 -11.81 14.95 -8.87
C VAL A 30 -10.51 14.19 -9.10
N PRO A 31 -9.34 14.85 -9.03
CA PRO A 31 -8.06 14.17 -9.22
C PRO A 31 -7.86 13.05 -8.18
N PRO A 32 -7.49 11.83 -8.59
CA PRO A 32 -7.48 10.65 -7.74
C PRO A 32 -6.40 10.66 -6.65
N SER A 33 -5.31 11.43 -6.82
CA SER A 33 -4.28 11.61 -5.80
C SER A 33 -3.68 13.02 -5.83
N GLU A 34 -2.75 13.31 -4.93
CA GLU A 34 -1.99 14.57 -4.92
C GLU A 34 -1.24 14.79 -6.25
N THR A 35 -0.65 13.74 -6.82
CA THR A 35 0.07 13.84 -8.11
C THR A 35 -0.85 14.33 -9.21
N GLU A 36 -2.00 13.69 -9.40
CA GLU A 36 -2.95 14.11 -10.43
C GLU A 36 -3.55 15.48 -10.13
N GLN A 37 -3.68 15.86 -8.85
CA GLN A 37 -4.11 17.20 -8.48
C GLN A 37 -3.08 18.25 -8.90
N LEU A 38 -1.80 18.05 -8.57
CA LEU A 38 -0.72 18.95 -8.95
C LEU A 38 -0.61 19.08 -10.48
N LEU A 39 -0.73 17.96 -11.20
CA LEU A 39 -0.75 17.96 -12.66
C LEU A 39 -1.93 18.74 -13.23
N HIS A 40 -3.14 18.50 -12.71
CA HIS A 40 -4.35 19.17 -13.15
C HIS A 40 -4.27 20.69 -12.92
N GLU A 41 -3.91 21.10 -11.71
CA GLU A 41 -3.78 22.51 -11.36
C GLU A 41 -2.68 23.22 -12.17
N ALA A 42 -1.54 22.57 -12.40
CA ALA A 42 -0.49 23.11 -13.25
C ALA A 42 -0.94 23.23 -14.72
N ALA A 43 -1.69 22.25 -15.23
CA ALA A 43 -2.27 22.30 -16.57
C ALA A 43 -3.28 23.43 -16.74
N LEU A 44 -4.17 23.66 -15.77
CA LEU A 44 -5.10 24.78 -15.80
C LEU A 44 -4.39 26.15 -15.86
N ARG A 45 -3.18 26.25 -15.30
CA ARG A 45 -2.35 27.48 -15.34
C ARG A 45 -1.43 27.58 -16.55
N GLY A 46 -1.32 26.54 -17.37
CA GLY A 46 -0.29 26.45 -18.42
C GLY A 46 1.15 26.40 -17.86
N ASP A 47 1.31 25.95 -16.61
CA ASP A 47 2.58 25.90 -15.89
C ASP A 47 3.34 24.60 -16.21
N VAL A 48 4.10 24.62 -17.30
CA VAL A 48 4.91 23.47 -17.73
C VAL A 48 5.95 23.07 -16.67
N ARG A 49 6.51 24.03 -15.93
CA ARG A 49 7.49 23.70 -14.87
C ARG A 49 6.83 22.94 -13.73
N GLY A 50 5.64 23.37 -13.31
CA GLY A 50 4.82 22.68 -12.31
C GLY A 50 4.41 21.27 -12.75
N GLN A 51 4.04 21.10 -14.03
CA GLN A 51 3.74 19.78 -14.60
C GLN A 51 4.95 18.84 -14.52
N LEU A 52 6.12 19.31 -14.96
CA LEU A 52 7.35 18.50 -14.94
C LEU A 52 7.81 18.19 -13.50
N ALA A 53 7.66 19.12 -12.57
CA ALA A 53 7.96 18.88 -11.15
C ALA A 53 7.02 17.80 -10.55
N ALA A 54 5.73 17.81 -10.90
CA ALA A 54 4.79 16.79 -10.47
C ALA A 54 5.14 15.41 -11.07
N LEU A 55 5.47 15.33 -12.37
CA LEU A 55 5.90 14.08 -13.01
C LEU A 55 7.23 13.56 -12.47
N ALA A 56 8.18 14.45 -12.18
CA ALA A 56 9.49 14.11 -11.64
C ALA A 56 9.40 13.39 -10.28
N GLY A 57 8.45 13.80 -9.43
CA GLY A 57 8.23 13.21 -8.11
C GLY A 57 7.22 12.05 -8.08
N ALA A 58 6.71 11.63 -9.25
CA ALA A 58 5.66 10.62 -9.38
C ALA A 58 6.21 9.26 -9.80
N GLU A 59 5.47 8.20 -9.44
CA GLU A 59 5.63 6.89 -10.06
C GLU A 59 4.92 6.89 -11.42
N LEU A 60 5.65 6.52 -12.48
CA LEU A 60 5.18 6.55 -13.85
C LEU A 60 5.18 5.15 -14.45
N TYR A 61 4.18 4.87 -15.29
CA TYR A 61 3.88 3.52 -15.75
C TYR A 61 3.69 3.44 -17.26
N ILE A 62 4.32 2.44 -17.87
CA ILE A 62 4.09 2.05 -19.26
C ILE A 62 3.30 0.73 -19.26
N PRO A 63 2.08 0.70 -19.84
CA PRO A 63 1.32 -0.53 -19.95
C PRO A 63 1.95 -1.47 -20.98
N ALA A 64 1.99 -2.76 -20.67
CA ALA A 64 2.51 -3.80 -21.56
C ALA A 64 1.69 -5.11 -21.45
N PRO A 65 1.54 -5.86 -22.55
CA PRO A 65 1.02 -7.22 -22.49
C PRO A 65 1.93 -8.11 -21.65
N ARG A 66 1.36 -8.85 -20.69
CA ARG A 66 2.12 -9.72 -19.78
C ARG A 66 3.00 -10.71 -20.52
N ALA A 67 2.46 -11.38 -21.54
CA ALA A 67 3.17 -12.40 -22.30
C ALA A 67 4.47 -11.88 -22.96
N GLU A 68 4.51 -10.59 -23.33
CA GLU A 68 5.71 -9.98 -23.91
C GLU A 68 6.74 -9.68 -22.83
N VAL A 69 6.30 -9.13 -21.68
CA VAL A 69 7.21 -8.85 -20.55
C VAL A 69 7.78 -10.13 -19.96
N ASP A 70 7.00 -11.20 -19.91
CA ASP A 70 7.47 -12.51 -19.44
C ASP A 70 8.50 -13.14 -20.41
N ALA A 71 8.37 -12.89 -21.72
CA ALA A 71 9.29 -13.39 -22.72
C ALA A 71 10.61 -12.62 -22.77
N ASP A 72 10.58 -11.32 -22.50
CA ASP A 72 11.75 -10.44 -22.47
C ASP A 72 11.60 -9.35 -21.38
N PRO A 73 11.92 -9.68 -20.11
CA PRO A 73 11.71 -8.77 -18.97
C PRO A 73 12.63 -7.54 -19.01
N ASP A 74 13.79 -7.65 -19.62
CA ASP A 74 14.79 -6.57 -19.66
C ASP A 74 14.42 -5.46 -20.65
N THR A 75 13.59 -5.77 -21.65
CA THR A 75 13.18 -4.81 -22.68
C THR A 75 11.88 -4.09 -22.33
N VAL A 76 11.90 -2.76 -22.33
CA VAL A 76 10.69 -1.94 -22.21
C VAL A 76 10.15 -1.60 -23.61
N MET A 77 9.15 -2.35 -24.07
CA MET A 77 8.45 -2.04 -25.31
C MET A 77 7.45 -0.90 -25.13
N TRP A 78 7.91 0.33 -25.37
CA TRP A 78 7.03 1.49 -25.40
C TRP A 78 6.42 1.65 -26.79
N ARG A 79 5.11 1.52 -26.94
CA ARG A 79 4.42 1.66 -28.24
C ARG A 79 3.90 3.08 -28.46
N ARG A 80 3.81 3.50 -29.72
CA ARG A 80 3.10 4.72 -30.09
C ARG A 80 1.59 4.48 -29.98
N HIS A 81 0.86 5.51 -29.59
CA HIS A 81 -0.59 5.58 -29.51
C HIS A 81 -1.05 6.83 -30.26
N VAL A 82 -2.23 6.80 -30.86
CA VAL A 82 -2.87 7.98 -31.46
C VAL A 82 -3.99 8.37 -30.52
N ASP A 83 -3.89 9.56 -29.92
CA ASP A 83 -4.92 10.04 -29.01
C ASP A 83 -6.23 10.38 -29.77
N PRO A 84 -7.36 10.59 -29.07
CA PRO A 84 -8.63 10.94 -29.72
C PRO A 84 -8.60 12.23 -30.56
N ALA A 85 -7.64 13.12 -30.32
CA ALA A 85 -7.44 14.35 -31.08
C ALA A 85 -6.50 14.18 -32.29
N GLY A 86 -5.94 12.98 -32.49
CA GLY A 86 -5.09 12.62 -33.62
C GLY A 86 -3.60 12.81 -33.37
N PHE A 87 -3.16 13.16 -32.16
CA PHE A 87 -1.74 13.29 -31.83
C PHE A 87 -1.10 11.91 -31.68
N VAL A 88 0.05 11.72 -32.33
CA VAL A 88 0.89 10.54 -32.11
C VAL A 88 1.70 10.75 -30.84
N CYS A 89 1.45 9.94 -29.82
CA CYS A 89 2.11 10.04 -28.53
C CYS A 89 2.69 8.70 -28.07
N ARG A 90 3.63 8.75 -27.13
CA ARG A 90 4.00 7.60 -26.31
C ARG A 90 3.24 7.70 -24.98
N PRO A 91 2.34 6.75 -24.67
CA PRO A 91 1.44 6.86 -23.52
C PRO A 91 2.17 6.51 -22.22
N LEU A 92 1.90 7.29 -21.19
CA LEU A 92 2.44 7.13 -19.84
C LEU A 92 1.29 7.31 -18.84
N LEU A 93 1.26 6.52 -17.78
CA LEU A 93 0.23 6.61 -16.74
C LEU A 93 0.86 7.02 -15.42
N THR A 94 0.16 7.85 -14.65
CA THR A 94 0.42 8.06 -13.22
C THR A 94 -0.38 7.07 -12.39
N ARG A 95 0.03 6.82 -11.14
CA ARG A 95 -0.59 5.83 -10.25
C ARG A 95 -2.11 5.96 -10.13
N GLY A 96 -2.63 7.17 -9.88
CA GLY A 96 -4.07 7.38 -9.71
C GLY A 96 -4.88 7.17 -10.99
N MET A 97 -4.21 7.07 -12.14
CA MET A 97 -4.83 6.86 -13.45
C MET A 97 -4.57 5.45 -14.00
N LEU A 98 -4.01 4.54 -13.20
CA LEU A 98 -3.91 3.13 -13.57
C LEU A 98 -5.31 2.54 -13.78
N PRO A 99 -5.53 1.78 -14.86
CA PRO A 99 -6.81 1.11 -15.07
C PRO A 99 -7.01 -0.02 -14.05
N ALA A 100 -8.23 -0.55 -14.02
CA ALA A 100 -8.55 -1.73 -13.25
C ALA A 100 -7.61 -2.91 -13.60
N TRP A 101 -7.36 -3.76 -12.61
CA TRP A 101 -6.49 -4.93 -12.76
C TRP A 101 -6.97 -5.84 -13.89
N HIS A 102 -6.03 -6.39 -14.66
CA HIS A 102 -6.29 -7.36 -15.72
C HIS A 102 -5.18 -8.43 -15.73
N PRO A 103 -5.51 -9.72 -15.95
CA PRO A 103 -4.53 -10.80 -15.89
C PRO A 103 -3.43 -10.68 -16.94
N ASP A 104 -3.79 -10.21 -18.15
CA ASP A 104 -2.87 -10.15 -19.29
C ASP A 104 -2.22 -8.78 -19.53
N TRP A 105 -2.50 -7.79 -18.67
CA TRP A 105 -1.87 -6.47 -18.76
C TRP A 105 -1.09 -6.17 -17.49
N VAL A 106 0.15 -5.71 -17.67
CA VAL A 106 1.09 -5.36 -16.60
C VAL A 106 1.69 -3.99 -16.86
N PHE A 107 2.43 -3.45 -15.90
CA PHE A 107 2.94 -2.08 -15.96
C PHE A 107 4.40 -2.06 -15.58
N ARG A 108 5.20 -1.43 -16.45
CA ARG A 108 6.62 -1.15 -16.21
C ARG A 108 6.76 0.19 -15.51
N GLY A 109 7.45 0.20 -14.39
CA GLY A 109 7.79 1.42 -13.65
C GLY A 109 8.93 2.15 -14.35
N VAL A 110 8.77 3.45 -14.59
CA VAL A 110 9.82 4.30 -15.16
C VAL A 110 9.87 5.63 -14.41
N SER A 111 11.01 6.32 -14.49
CA SER A 111 11.15 7.68 -13.99
C SER A 111 11.07 8.71 -15.13
N LEU A 112 10.86 9.98 -14.79
CA LEU A 112 10.91 11.06 -15.79
C LEU A 112 12.29 11.12 -16.46
N ARG A 113 13.36 10.79 -15.73
CA ARG A 113 14.71 10.66 -16.30
C ARG A 113 14.79 9.58 -17.37
N TRP A 114 14.30 8.38 -17.07
CA TRP A 114 14.27 7.28 -18.05
C TRP A 114 13.49 7.69 -19.30
N VAL A 115 12.34 8.36 -19.12
CA VAL A 115 11.52 8.86 -20.22
C VAL A 115 12.29 9.87 -21.08
N ALA A 116 13.06 10.77 -20.49
CA ALA A 116 13.88 11.73 -21.22
C ALA A 116 15.05 11.08 -21.97
N GLU A 117 15.61 10.00 -21.43
CA GLU A 117 16.75 9.26 -21.98
C GLU A 117 16.36 8.15 -22.99
N PHE A 118 15.07 7.90 -23.20
CA PHE A 118 14.53 6.80 -24.02
C PHE A 118 15.04 6.75 -25.48
N GLY A 119 15.56 7.85 -26.03
CA GLY A 119 16.01 7.92 -27.42
C GLY A 119 14.91 8.35 -28.38
N TRP A 120 14.32 9.53 -28.14
CA TRP A 120 13.33 10.14 -29.03
C TRP A 120 13.95 10.49 -30.38
N THR A 121 13.49 9.84 -31.46
CA THR A 121 14.01 10.03 -32.82
C THR A 121 13.11 10.88 -33.71
N ASP A 122 11.86 11.07 -33.31
CA ASP A 122 10.81 11.71 -34.11
C ASP A 122 10.20 12.87 -33.31
N PRO A 123 10.50 14.13 -33.65
CA PRO A 123 10.03 15.30 -32.90
C PRO A 123 8.52 15.53 -33.04
N GLN A 124 7.83 14.83 -33.94
CA GLN A 124 6.37 14.87 -34.06
C GLN A 124 5.68 13.94 -33.06
N VAL A 125 6.42 13.10 -32.34
CA VAL A 125 5.87 12.22 -31.31
C VAL A 125 5.93 12.93 -29.96
N TRP A 126 4.77 12.99 -29.31
CA TRP A 126 4.61 13.63 -28.01
C TRP A 126 4.74 12.61 -26.87
N LEU A 127 5.07 13.08 -25.67
CA LEU A 127 4.77 12.33 -24.46
C LEU A 127 3.30 12.57 -24.10
N GLY A 128 2.52 11.49 -24.04
CA GLY A 128 1.13 11.56 -23.63
C GLY A 128 0.98 10.99 -22.22
N VAL A 129 0.72 11.83 -21.23
CA VAL A 129 0.45 11.39 -19.86
C VAL A 129 -1.05 11.28 -19.66
N ASN A 130 -1.51 10.15 -19.12
CA ASN A 130 -2.92 9.87 -18.81
C ASN A 130 -3.86 10.10 -20.00
N VAL A 131 -3.40 9.74 -21.21
CA VAL A 131 -4.13 9.97 -22.47
C VAL A 131 -5.50 9.30 -22.43
N GLY A 132 -6.52 9.99 -22.93
CA GLY A 132 -7.91 9.52 -22.93
C GLY A 132 -8.63 9.72 -21.61
N THR A 133 -8.06 10.46 -20.66
CA THR A 133 -8.65 10.75 -19.34
C THR A 133 -8.78 12.26 -19.11
N PRO A 134 -9.59 12.70 -18.13
CA PRO A 134 -9.68 14.13 -17.78
C PRO A 134 -8.36 14.74 -17.28
N GLY A 135 -7.39 13.92 -16.88
CA GLY A 135 -6.05 14.35 -16.47
C GLY A 135 -5.01 14.31 -17.59
N GLN A 136 -5.43 14.24 -18.86
CA GLN A 136 -4.52 14.15 -20.00
C GLN A 136 -3.57 15.36 -20.07
N LEU A 137 -2.31 15.06 -20.33
CA LEU A 137 -1.27 16.05 -20.61
C LEU A 137 -0.46 15.60 -21.83
N LEU A 138 -0.19 16.52 -22.75
CA LEU A 138 0.67 16.30 -23.91
C LEU A 138 1.90 17.19 -23.78
N LEU A 139 3.09 16.59 -23.77
CA LEU A 139 4.37 17.30 -23.68
C LEU A 139 5.22 17.06 -24.94
N PRO A 140 5.79 18.12 -25.54
CA PRO A 140 6.70 17.97 -26.67
C PRO A 140 8.00 17.29 -26.22
N ALA A 141 8.58 16.49 -27.10
CA ALA A 141 9.77 15.69 -26.81
C ALA A 141 10.99 16.09 -27.68
N ALA A 142 11.08 17.37 -28.07
CA ALA A 142 12.25 17.85 -28.80
C ALA A 142 13.47 17.96 -27.85
N PRO A 143 14.72 17.97 -28.36
CA PRO A 143 15.90 17.96 -27.51
C PRO A 143 15.93 19.02 -26.39
N PRO A 144 15.49 20.29 -26.60
CA PRO A 144 15.40 21.27 -25.52
C PRO A 144 14.40 20.89 -24.42
N ASP A 145 13.28 20.24 -24.78
CA ASP A 145 12.26 19.78 -23.84
C ASP A 145 12.77 18.62 -23.00
N LEU A 146 13.46 17.66 -23.61
CA LEU A 146 14.09 16.54 -22.91
C LEU A 146 15.10 17.02 -21.87
N ALA A 147 15.88 18.07 -22.19
CA ALA A 147 16.80 18.70 -21.26
C ALA A 147 16.08 19.44 -20.11
N LEU A 148 14.83 19.90 -20.30
CA LEU A 148 14.00 20.41 -19.22
C LEU A 148 13.49 19.28 -18.33
N TRP A 149 13.10 18.14 -18.90
CA TRP A 149 12.62 16.98 -18.13
C TRP A 149 13.72 16.42 -17.23
N GLN A 150 14.94 16.29 -17.76
CA GLN A 150 16.11 15.86 -16.97
C GLN A 150 16.41 16.81 -15.80
N ARG A 151 16.35 18.13 -16.05
CA ARG A 151 16.52 19.14 -15.00
C ARG A 151 15.41 19.07 -13.95
N ALA A 152 14.17 18.96 -14.38
CA ALA A 152 13.03 18.83 -13.48
C ALA A 152 13.17 17.58 -12.59
N TYR A 153 13.60 16.45 -13.15
CA TYR A 153 13.90 15.26 -12.37
C TYR A 153 15.03 15.49 -11.35
N ALA A 154 16.16 16.06 -11.78
CA ALA A 154 17.27 16.35 -10.87
C ALA A 154 16.88 17.31 -9.72
N GLU A 155 15.97 18.25 -9.97
CA GLU A 155 15.48 19.22 -8.99
C GLU A 155 14.37 18.68 -8.06
N ASN A 156 13.57 17.72 -8.53
CA ASN A 156 12.30 17.36 -7.88
C ASN A 156 12.14 15.86 -7.61
N ASP A 157 13.14 15.04 -7.88
CA ASP A 157 13.09 13.62 -7.52
C ASP A 157 12.83 13.48 -6.02
N ARG A 158 11.76 12.75 -5.68
CA ARG A 158 11.33 12.56 -4.30
C ARG A 158 11.76 11.19 -3.85
N SER A 159 12.08 11.06 -2.55
CA SER A 159 12.31 9.74 -1.97
C SER A 159 11.11 8.83 -2.22
N SER A 160 11.36 7.64 -2.79
CA SER A 160 10.37 6.59 -3.04
C SER A 160 10.07 5.76 -1.78
N ALA A 161 10.33 6.31 -0.59
CA ALA A 161 10.16 5.64 0.69
C ALA A 161 9.59 6.56 1.78
N ASN A 162 9.00 5.92 2.79
CA ASN A 162 8.55 6.55 4.04
C ASN A 162 7.53 7.68 3.89
N ARG A 163 6.52 7.51 3.03
CA ARG A 163 5.44 8.48 2.83
C ARG A 163 4.07 7.86 3.04
N LEU A 164 3.19 8.57 3.74
CA LEU A 164 1.79 8.20 3.83
C LEU A 164 1.06 8.70 2.58
N VAL A 165 0.66 7.76 1.71
CA VAL A 165 -0.03 8.03 0.45
C VAL A 165 -1.40 7.35 0.47
N ALA A 166 -2.41 8.00 -0.10
CA ALA A 166 -3.75 7.45 -0.27
C ALA A 166 -4.36 7.88 -1.61
N LEU A 167 -5.17 7.04 -2.21
CA LEU A 167 -6.02 7.38 -3.35
C LEU A 167 -7.38 7.86 -2.86
N ARG A 168 -7.91 8.94 -3.43
CA ARG A 168 -9.23 9.49 -3.04
C ARG A 168 -10.38 8.53 -3.31
N HIS A 169 -10.21 7.60 -4.26
CA HIS A 169 -11.18 6.56 -4.61
C HIS A 169 -10.83 5.17 -4.02
N GLY A 170 -9.80 5.08 -3.18
CA GLY A 170 -9.42 3.82 -2.53
C GLY A 170 -10.42 3.39 -1.45
N ALA A 171 -10.18 2.23 -0.86
CA ALA A 171 -11.02 1.69 0.23
C ALA A 171 -10.81 2.51 1.52
N LEU A 172 -11.78 3.37 1.85
CA LEU A 172 -11.73 4.21 3.05
C LEU A 172 -12.51 3.62 4.24
N HIS A 173 -13.40 2.66 3.97
CA HIS A 173 -14.30 2.09 4.97
C HIS A 173 -14.47 0.57 4.79
N GLY A 174 -14.98 -0.09 5.83
CA GLY A 174 -15.30 -1.52 5.81
C GLY A 174 -14.10 -2.45 6.04
N PRO A 175 -14.34 -3.77 5.99
CA PRO A 175 -13.33 -4.77 6.34
C PRO A 175 -12.06 -4.71 5.49
N LEU A 176 -12.19 -4.40 4.20
CA LEU A 176 -11.04 -4.26 3.31
C LEU A 176 -10.16 -3.08 3.72
N ALA A 177 -10.75 -1.90 3.97
CA ALA A 177 -10.02 -0.72 4.42
C ALA A 177 -9.30 -0.99 5.75
N TYR A 178 -9.96 -1.71 6.68
CA TYR A 178 -9.36 -2.13 7.94
C TYR A 178 -8.14 -3.04 7.73
N GLY A 179 -8.26 -4.08 6.90
CA GLY A 179 -7.15 -4.98 6.59
C GLY A 179 -5.98 -4.23 5.91
N LEU A 180 -6.28 -3.35 4.97
CA LEU A 180 -5.28 -2.48 4.34
C LEU A 180 -4.58 -1.56 5.34
N ALA A 181 -5.31 -1.01 6.32
CA ALA A 181 -4.75 -0.21 7.42
C ALA A 181 -3.80 -1.01 8.32
N CYS A 182 -3.99 -2.33 8.48
CA CYS A 182 -3.03 -3.21 9.16
C CYS A 182 -1.72 -3.38 8.36
N GLY A 183 -1.77 -3.29 7.03
CA GLY A 183 -0.59 -3.34 6.15
C GLY A 183 0.14 -2.00 5.98
N ALA A 184 -0.35 -0.91 6.59
CA ALA A 184 0.07 0.45 6.28
C ALA A 184 1.53 0.78 6.66
N HIS A 185 2.10 0.11 7.67
CA HIS A 185 3.52 0.24 8.02
C HIS A 185 4.44 0.02 6.80
N LEU A 186 4.16 -1.04 6.04
CA LEU A 186 4.96 -1.38 4.87
C LEU A 186 4.60 -0.53 3.65
N ALA A 187 3.32 -0.17 3.51
CA ALA A 187 2.88 0.74 2.45
C ALA A 187 3.59 2.10 2.56
N ILE A 188 3.69 2.65 3.78
CA ILE A 188 4.44 3.88 4.06
C ILE A 188 5.91 3.72 3.66
N ARG A 189 6.55 2.65 4.12
CA ARG A 189 7.96 2.40 3.82
C ARG A 189 8.23 2.36 2.33
N ASN A 190 7.32 1.77 1.55
CA ASN A 190 7.45 1.62 0.11
C ASN A 190 6.84 2.81 -0.68
N ALA A 191 6.31 3.81 0.03
CA ALA A 191 5.61 4.99 -0.52
C ALA A 191 4.48 4.68 -1.50
N VAL A 192 3.78 3.56 -1.29
CA VAL A 192 2.61 3.15 -2.09
C VAL A 192 1.31 3.52 -1.37
N PRO A 193 0.19 3.75 -2.07
CA PRO A 193 -1.07 4.05 -1.41
C PRO A 193 -1.48 2.95 -0.41
N TRP A 194 -1.90 3.34 0.79
CA TRP A 194 -2.30 2.36 1.81
C TRP A 194 -3.67 1.74 1.50
N ASN A 195 -4.57 2.50 0.87
CA ASN A 195 -5.99 2.17 0.71
C ASN A 195 -6.35 1.53 -0.64
N GLU A 196 -5.40 0.85 -1.27
CA GLU A 196 -5.68 0.05 -2.46
C GLU A 196 -5.08 -1.35 -2.32
N ILE A 197 -5.79 -2.34 -2.87
CA ILE A 197 -5.18 -3.64 -3.16
C ILE A 197 -4.20 -3.46 -4.33
N GLY A 198 -4.67 -2.77 -5.38
CA GLY A 198 -3.89 -2.20 -6.47
C GLY A 198 -3.73 -3.09 -7.70
N THR A 199 -3.64 -2.48 -8.88
CA THR A 199 -3.23 -3.16 -10.13
C THR A 199 -1.73 -3.46 -10.15
N VAL A 200 -0.98 -2.62 -9.42
CA VAL A 200 0.48 -2.61 -9.28
C VAL A 200 0.79 -2.25 -7.83
N TYR A 201 1.74 -2.95 -7.20
CA TYR A 201 2.28 -2.49 -5.91
C TYR A 201 3.47 -1.55 -6.14
N ARG A 202 4.57 -1.97 -6.79
CA ARG A 202 5.58 -1.02 -7.31
C ARG A 202 5.66 -1.00 -8.82
N GLU A 203 6.04 -2.11 -9.43
CA GLU A 203 5.99 -2.38 -10.87
C GLU A 203 6.11 -3.91 -11.10
N TYR A 204 5.86 -4.41 -12.31
CA TYR A 204 5.71 -5.85 -12.51
C TYR A 204 6.99 -6.69 -12.39
N VAL A 205 8.10 -6.25 -12.98
CA VAL A 205 9.31 -7.08 -13.12
C VAL A 205 10.07 -7.18 -11.79
N ASP A 206 10.45 -6.05 -11.21
CA ASP A 206 11.13 -5.90 -9.92
C ASP A 206 10.36 -6.60 -8.80
N GLU A 207 9.02 -6.61 -8.87
CA GLU A 207 8.18 -7.28 -7.87
C GLU A 207 8.29 -8.80 -7.98
N ARG A 208 8.28 -9.34 -9.20
CA ARG A 208 8.51 -10.78 -9.42
C ARG A 208 9.93 -11.18 -9.02
N GLU A 209 10.92 -10.36 -9.33
CA GLU A 209 12.30 -10.58 -8.92
C GLU A 209 12.44 -10.54 -7.39
N GLN A 210 11.86 -9.54 -6.73
CA GLN A 210 11.86 -9.45 -5.27
C GLN A 210 11.17 -10.66 -4.62
N LEU A 211 10.03 -11.09 -5.14
CA LEU A 211 9.32 -12.27 -4.63
C LEU A 211 10.14 -13.54 -4.82
N ARG A 212 10.80 -13.71 -5.96
CA ARG A 212 11.71 -14.85 -6.20
C ARG A 212 12.90 -14.81 -5.23
N ASP A 213 13.59 -13.68 -5.14
CA ASP A 213 14.88 -13.60 -4.48
C ASP A 213 14.75 -13.52 -2.94
N SER A 214 13.71 -12.84 -2.45
CA SER A 214 13.51 -12.65 -1.00
C SER A 214 12.59 -13.69 -0.36
N TRP A 215 11.73 -14.36 -1.15
CA TRP A 215 10.72 -15.29 -0.63
C TRP A 215 10.72 -16.67 -1.30
N GLY A 216 11.47 -16.85 -2.39
CA GLY A 216 11.41 -18.08 -3.19
C GLY A 216 10.07 -18.28 -3.89
N ILE A 217 9.30 -17.21 -4.13
CA ILE A 217 7.97 -17.28 -4.73
C ILE A 217 8.09 -17.05 -6.24
N THR A 218 7.70 -18.05 -7.03
CA THR A 218 7.72 -18.01 -8.50
C THR A 218 6.37 -18.25 -9.15
N ASP A 219 5.37 -18.66 -8.37
CA ASP A 219 4.03 -19.05 -8.84
C ASP A 219 2.96 -18.88 -7.74
N HIS A 220 1.71 -19.22 -8.09
CA HIS A 220 0.55 -19.18 -7.20
C HIS A 220 0.71 -20.06 -5.95
N GLU A 221 1.29 -21.26 -6.10
CA GLU A 221 1.37 -22.22 -5.00
C GLU A 221 2.39 -21.76 -3.95
N GLY A 222 3.56 -21.31 -4.41
CA GLY A 222 4.57 -20.68 -3.55
C GLY A 222 4.05 -19.44 -2.85
N TRP A 223 3.29 -18.60 -3.56
CA TRP A 223 2.63 -17.44 -2.97
C TRP A 223 1.64 -17.85 -1.87
N ARG A 224 0.75 -18.82 -2.16
CA ARG A 224 -0.25 -19.29 -1.20
C ARG A 224 0.40 -19.87 0.06
N ARG A 225 1.42 -20.72 -0.08
CA ARG A 225 2.15 -21.30 1.05
C ARG A 225 2.77 -20.23 1.95
N GLN A 226 3.43 -19.22 1.37
CA GLN A 226 4.04 -18.14 2.15
C GLN A 226 3.00 -17.21 2.78
N LEU A 227 1.86 -17.01 2.11
CA LEU A 227 0.74 -16.27 2.68
C LEU A 227 0.14 -16.99 3.88
N ASP A 228 -0.15 -18.29 3.76
CA ASP A 228 -0.70 -19.09 4.85
C ASP A 228 0.27 -19.12 6.04
N PHE A 229 1.57 -19.24 5.78
CA PHE A 229 2.61 -19.18 6.81
C PHE A 229 2.62 -17.85 7.60
N LEU A 230 2.33 -16.73 6.94
CA LEU A 230 2.16 -15.43 7.62
C LEU A 230 0.82 -15.34 8.37
N LEU A 231 -0.25 -15.86 7.80
CA LEU A 231 -1.58 -15.86 8.42
C LEU A 231 -1.64 -16.75 9.67
N ASP A 232 -0.81 -17.80 9.71
CA ASP A 232 -0.61 -18.66 10.88
C ASP A 232 0.36 -18.07 11.92
N ALA A 233 0.88 -16.86 11.66
CA ALA A 233 1.92 -16.20 12.47
C ALA A 233 3.16 -17.07 12.70
N ALA A 234 3.52 -17.90 11.70
CA ALA A 234 4.60 -18.86 11.78
C ALA A 234 5.89 -18.37 11.09
N ASN A 235 5.85 -17.22 10.40
CA ASN A 235 7.02 -16.64 9.73
C ASN A 235 8.00 -15.96 10.70
N SER A 236 7.51 -15.45 11.82
CA SER A 236 8.36 -14.94 12.88
C SER A 236 8.84 -16.07 13.79
N PRO A 237 10.06 -15.96 14.37
CA PRO A 237 10.51 -16.90 15.39
C PRO A 237 9.47 -17.00 16.53
N PRO A 238 9.17 -18.19 17.06
CA PRO A 238 8.14 -18.37 18.09
C PRO A 238 8.55 -17.84 19.48
N GLU A 239 9.85 -17.70 19.74
CA GLU A 239 10.41 -17.39 21.06
C GLU A 239 9.97 -16.03 21.63
N PRO A 240 9.92 -14.93 20.84
CA PRO A 240 9.43 -13.65 21.34
C PRO A 240 7.98 -13.70 21.81
N ASP A 241 7.08 -14.29 21.01
CA ASP A 241 5.67 -14.38 21.38
C ASP A 241 5.46 -15.32 22.56
N PHE A 242 6.23 -16.42 22.64
CA PHE A 242 6.26 -17.30 23.81
C PHE A 242 6.63 -16.53 25.08
N ALA A 243 7.74 -15.78 25.06
CA ALA A 243 8.18 -15.02 26.23
C ALA A 243 7.14 -13.96 26.65
N LEU A 244 6.55 -13.24 25.69
CA LEU A 244 5.49 -12.27 25.96
C LEU A 244 4.23 -12.91 26.54
N ARG A 245 3.83 -14.09 26.03
CA ARG A 245 2.68 -14.84 26.53
C ARG A 245 2.89 -15.29 27.98
N VAL A 246 4.08 -15.78 28.33
CA VAL A 246 4.43 -16.11 29.72
C VAL A 246 4.28 -14.87 30.62
N ARG A 247 4.72 -13.69 30.18
CA ARG A 247 4.55 -12.43 30.92
C ARG A 247 3.08 -12.12 31.19
N GLU A 248 2.23 -12.20 30.17
CA GLU A 248 0.80 -11.88 30.31
C GLU A 248 0.06 -12.91 31.18
N GLN A 249 0.43 -14.20 31.09
CA GLN A 249 -0.11 -15.26 31.96
C GLN A 249 0.29 -15.06 33.42
N LEU A 250 1.56 -14.75 33.68
CA LEU A 250 2.04 -14.39 35.01
C LEU A 250 1.29 -13.18 35.55
N ALA A 251 1.16 -12.13 34.74
CA ALA A 251 0.49 -10.91 35.16
C ALA A 251 -0.98 -11.14 35.52
N ALA A 252 -1.67 -12.00 34.76
CA ALA A 252 -3.04 -12.41 35.06
C ALA A 252 -3.13 -13.23 36.36
N ALA A 253 -2.15 -14.09 36.64
CA ALA A 253 -2.13 -14.94 37.83
C ALA A 253 -1.85 -14.16 39.12
N ILE A 254 -0.93 -13.19 39.08
CA ILE A 254 -0.54 -12.40 40.27
C ILE A 254 -1.35 -11.11 40.43
N GLY A 255 -2.05 -10.65 39.38
CA GLY A 255 -2.86 -9.43 39.39
C GLY A 255 -2.08 -8.13 39.15
N GLU A 256 -0.78 -8.22 38.89
CA GLU A 256 0.12 -7.09 38.60
C GLU A 256 1.19 -7.50 37.58
N LEU A 257 1.98 -6.55 37.06
CA LEU A 257 3.07 -6.88 36.13
C LEU A 257 4.21 -7.59 36.88
N PRO A 258 4.67 -8.78 36.46
CA PRO A 258 5.76 -9.47 37.14
C PRO A 258 7.06 -8.68 37.08
N SER A 259 7.93 -8.89 38.06
CA SER A 259 9.31 -8.39 38.01
C SER A 259 10.06 -9.01 36.82
N ALA A 260 11.11 -8.31 36.36
CA ALA A 260 11.93 -8.77 35.25
C ALA A 260 12.56 -10.14 35.51
N ASP A 261 13.04 -10.38 36.73
CA ASP A 261 13.64 -11.65 37.11
C ASP A 261 12.61 -12.78 37.17
N LEU A 262 11.43 -12.53 37.75
CA LEU A 262 10.35 -13.52 37.78
C LEU A 262 9.89 -13.90 36.37
N TRP A 263 9.72 -12.92 35.49
CA TRP A 263 9.36 -13.17 34.09
C TRP A 263 10.43 -14.00 33.39
N ARG A 264 11.70 -13.59 33.49
CA ARG A 264 12.84 -14.27 32.86
C ARG A 264 12.95 -15.73 33.33
N GLU A 265 12.95 -15.95 34.64
CA GLU A 265 13.12 -17.28 35.24
C GLU A 265 11.94 -18.20 34.91
N THR A 266 10.71 -17.67 34.93
CA THR A 266 9.52 -18.45 34.57
C THR A 266 9.51 -18.81 33.09
N ALA A 267 9.88 -17.87 32.20
CA ALA A 267 9.94 -18.15 30.76
C ALA A 267 11.02 -19.20 30.44
N ALA A 268 12.19 -19.08 31.07
CA ALA A 268 13.27 -20.06 30.96
C ALA A 268 12.86 -21.44 31.51
N GLY A 269 12.23 -21.49 32.69
CA GLY A 269 11.72 -22.70 33.31
C GLY A 269 10.65 -23.39 32.46
N HIS A 270 9.67 -22.64 31.95
CA HIS A 270 8.66 -23.19 31.03
C HIS A 270 9.29 -23.73 29.73
N ALA A 271 10.29 -23.04 29.18
CA ALA A 271 11.00 -23.55 28.01
C ALA A 271 11.73 -24.88 28.33
N GLN A 272 12.37 -24.97 29.49
CA GLN A 272 13.02 -26.19 29.96
C GLN A 272 12.02 -27.33 30.19
N ASP A 273 10.86 -27.06 30.79
CA ASP A 273 9.79 -28.05 31.00
C ASP A 273 9.22 -28.58 29.68
N LEU A 274 9.22 -27.76 28.63
CA LEU A 274 8.86 -28.15 27.26
C LEU A 274 9.98 -28.93 26.54
N GLY A 275 11.11 -29.18 27.21
CA GLY A 275 12.23 -29.96 26.68
C GLY A 275 13.21 -29.13 25.84
N ALA A 276 13.21 -27.80 25.95
CA ALA A 276 14.21 -26.97 25.28
C ALA A 276 15.62 -27.24 25.81
N ASP A 277 16.61 -27.20 24.92
CA ASP A 277 18.01 -27.37 25.32
C ASP A 277 18.56 -26.15 26.07
N ALA A 278 19.72 -26.30 26.70
CA ALA A 278 20.34 -25.24 27.50
C ALA A 278 20.65 -23.95 26.71
N SER A 279 20.89 -24.07 25.39
CA SER A 279 21.16 -22.91 24.54
C SER A 279 19.89 -22.11 24.26
N THR A 280 18.77 -22.80 24.04
CA THR A 280 17.45 -22.21 23.84
C THR A 280 16.96 -21.55 25.12
N VAL A 281 17.10 -22.22 26.27
CA VAL A 281 16.74 -21.65 27.59
C VAL A 281 17.51 -20.34 27.83
N LYS A 282 18.83 -20.34 27.62
CA LYS A 282 19.65 -19.12 27.71
C LYS A 282 19.19 -18.04 26.72
N GLY A 283 18.86 -18.44 25.50
CA GLY A 283 18.32 -17.54 24.47
C GLY A 283 17.02 -16.85 24.91
N ILE A 284 16.12 -17.55 25.59
CA ILE A 284 14.91 -16.97 26.18
C ILE A 284 15.24 -15.93 27.24
N GLU A 285 16.22 -16.19 28.11
CA GLU A 285 16.62 -15.22 29.12
C GLU A 285 17.16 -13.92 28.52
N ASP A 286 18.04 -14.05 27.52
CA ASP A 286 18.61 -12.91 26.79
C ASP A 286 17.52 -12.15 26.02
N LEU A 287 16.57 -12.88 25.42
CA LEU A 287 15.44 -12.31 24.70
C LEU A 287 14.53 -11.46 25.59
N VAL A 288 14.23 -11.90 26.81
CA VAL A 288 13.46 -11.10 27.79
C VAL A 288 14.14 -9.75 28.02
N ARG A 289 15.48 -9.73 28.20
CA ARG A 289 16.23 -8.49 28.39
C ARG A 289 16.17 -7.59 27.14
N ARG A 290 16.27 -8.16 25.93
CA ARG A 290 16.14 -7.43 24.67
C ARG A 290 14.76 -6.78 24.53
N ILE A 291 13.69 -7.53 24.81
CA ILE A 291 12.31 -7.01 24.77
C ILE A 291 12.18 -5.80 25.71
N MET A 292 12.69 -5.89 26.94
CA MET A 292 12.63 -4.77 27.89
C MET A 292 13.35 -3.52 27.38
N ARG A 293 14.51 -3.68 26.73
CA ARG A 293 15.26 -2.54 26.16
C ARG A 293 14.50 -1.88 25.01
N TYR A 294 13.94 -2.67 24.10
CA TYR A 294 13.08 -2.14 23.04
C TYR A 294 11.83 -1.47 23.59
N GLU A 295 11.14 -2.04 24.58
CA GLU A 295 9.97 -1.41 25.19
C GLU A 295 10.33 -0.09 25.88
N ALA A 296 11.46 -0.04 26.58
CA ALA A 296 11.96 1.21 27.16
C ALA A 296 12.22 2.27 26.09
N ARG A 297 12.83 1.87 24.97
CA ARG A 297 13.08 2.76 23.83
C ARG A 297 11.78 3.19 23.14
N PHE A 298 10.83 2.28 22.94
CA PHE A 298 9.50 2.59 22.39
C PHE A 298 8.75 3.60 23.25
N ARG A 299 8.85 3.52 24.58
CA ARG A 299 8.29 4.54 25.47
C ARG A 299 8.99 5.89 25.32
N ALA A 300 10.32 5.89 25.22
CA ALA A 300 11.08 7.12 25.04
C ALA A 300 10.77 7.83 23.71
N ASP A 301 10.54 7.06 22.63
CA ASP A 301 10.35 7.61 21.28
C ASP A 301 8.86 7.74 20.87
N GLY A 302 7.94 7.37 21.77
CA GLY A 302 6.50 7.60 21.64
C GLY A 302 5.68 6.48 20.99
N LEU A 303 6.24 5.29 20.74
CA LEU A 303 5.48 4.13 20.25
C LEU A 303 4.60 3.49 21.33
N LEU A 304 4.99 3.61 22.59
CA LEU A 304 4.26 3.09 23.74
C LEU A 304 3.96 4.22 24.72
N PRO A 305 2.81 4.21 25.40
CA PRO A 305 2.59 5.09 26.55
C PRO A 305 3.55 4.75 27.71
N PRO A 306 3.69 5.62 28.73
CA PRO A 306 4.66 5.42 29.83
C PRO A 306 4.57 4.07 30.55
N ASP A 307 3.37 3.51 30.72
CA ASP A 307 3.16 2.19 31.33
C ASP A 307 2.82 1.10 30.28
N GLY A 308 3.01 1.45 29.01
CA GLY A 308 2.74 0.60 27.85
C GLY A 308 3.74 -0.53 27.72
N ARG A 309 3.26 -1.65 27.16
CA ARG A 309 4.05 -2.85 26.85
C ARG A 309 3.45 -3.57 25.65
N VAL A 310 4.27 -4.38 24.98
CA VAL A 310 3.84 -5.22 23.85
C VAL A 310 3.32 -6.55 24.36
N ARG A 311 2.12 -6.98 23.95
CA ARG A 311 1.55 -8.26 24.41
C ARG A 311 1.84 -9.44 23.48
N THR A 312 2.07 -9.15 22.21
CA THR A 312 2.31 -10.13 21.15
C THR A 312 3.00 -9.46 19.97
N THR A 313 3.78 -10.22 19.20
CA THR A 313 4.48 -9.75 17.99
C THR A 313 3.82 -10.18 16.69
N VAL A 314 2.69 -10.90 16.73
CA VAL A 314 2.03 -11.47 15.54
C VAL A 314 1.58 -10.42 14.52
N ALA A 315 1.38 -9.17 14.95
CA ALA A 315 1.12 -8.04 14.05
C ALA A 315 2.16 -7.90 12.93
N TYR A 316 3.43 -8.27 13.17
CA TYR A 316 4.46 -8.21 12.13
C TYR A 316 4.12 -9.13 10.95
N ASP A 317 3.70 -10.36 11.25
CA ASP A 317 3.32 -11.34 10.24
C ASP A 317 1.99 -10.95 9.56
N TYR A 318 0.98 -10.53 10.33
CA TYR A 318 -0.32 -10.13 9.75
C TYR A 318 -0.22 -8.88 8.87
N GLY A 319 0.54 -7.86 9.29
CA GLY A 319 0.79 -6.68 8.45
C GLY A 319 1.59 -7.02 7.18
N ARG A 320 2.49 -8.01 7.25
CA ARG A 320 3.18 -8.53 6.05
C ARG A 320 2.26 -9.37 5.17
N ALA A 321 1.34 -10.16 5.74
CA ALA A 321 0.36 -10.94 4.98
C ALA A 321 -0.48 -10.03 4.06
N VAL A 322 -0.91 -8.88 4.56
CA VAL A 322 -1.61 -7.86 3.77
C VAL A 322 -0.79 -7.43 2.55
N ASN A 323 0.51 -7.19 2.73
CA ASN A 323 1.37 -6.77 1.63
C ASN A 323 1.75 -7.93 0.70
N LEU A 324 1.94 -9.14 1.21
CA LEU A 324 2.17 -10.33 0.38
C LEU A 324 0.95 -10.63 -0.51
N ALA A 325 -0.27 -10.39 -0.03
CA ALA A 325 -1.46 -10.46 -0.85
C ALA A 325 -1.45 -9.44 -2.00
N ARG A 326 -1.04 -8.19 -1.73
CA ARG A 326 -0.89 -7.14 -2.75
C ARG A 326 0.22 -7.46 -3.75
N TRP A 327 1.36 -7.99 -3.29
CA TRP A 327 2.46 -8.43 -4.14
C TRP A 327 2.05 -9.60 -5.04
N GLY A 328 1.31 -10.57 -4.51
CA GLY A 328 0.75 -11.68 -5.29
C GLY A 328 -0.16 -11.18 -6.42
N LEU A 329 -0.99 -10.18 -6.16
CA LEU A 329 -1.86 -9.58 -7.18
C LEU A 329 -1.06 -8.81 -8.23
N SER A 330 -0.07 -8.01 -7.78
CA SER A 330 0.86 -7.25 -8.62
C SER A 330 1.61 -8.19 -9.57
N ALA A 331 2.16 -9.29 -9.04
CA ALA A 331 2.92 -10.30 -9.77
C ALA A 331 2.06 -11.27 -10.59
N ARG A 332 0.73 -11.16 -10.55
CA ARG A 332 -0.24 -12.05 -11.23
C ARG A 332 -0.17 -13.51 -10.74
N PHE A 333 0.22 -13.71 -9.48
CA PHE A 333 0.15 -15.01 -8.81
C PHE A 333 -1.23 -15.27 -8.21
N CYS A 334 -2.08 -14.26 -8.00
CA CYS A 334 -3.47 -14.44 -7.59
C CYS A 334 -4.40 -13.43 -8.27
N GLY A 335 -5.72 -13.67 -8.15
CA GLY A 335 -6.75 -12.75 -8.63
C GLY A 335 -7.21 -11.75 -7.57
N PRO A 336 -7.97 -10.69 -7.95
CA PRO A 336 -8.42 -9.65 -7.02
C PRO A 336 -9.20 -10.19 -5.82
N ALA A 337 -10.09 -11.18 -6.04
CA ALA A 337 -10.92 -11.76 -4.99
C ALA A 337 -10.08 -12.52 -3.93
N ASP A 338 -9.06 -13.25 -4.35
CA ASP A 338 -8.15 -13.95 -3.44
C ASP A 338 -7.34 -12.99 -2.58
N ALA A 339 -6.83 -11.92 -3.20
CA ALA A 339 -6.07 -10.89 -2.49
C ALA A 339 -6.96 -10.14 -1.49
N GLU A 340 -8.17 -9.75 -1.89
CA GLU A 340 -9.14 -9.10 -1.01
C GLU A 340 -9.48 -9.97 0.21
N ALA A 341 -9.82 -11.25 -0.03
CA ALA A 341 -10.15 -12.18 1.04
C ALA A 341 -9.00 -12.36 2.03
N ALA A 342 -7.76 -12.49 1.54
CA ALA A 342 -6.57 -12.59 2.37
C ALA A 342 -6.34 -11.34 3.23
N ILE A 343 -6.52 -10.14 2.66
CA ILE A 343 -6.35 -8.86 3.37
C ILE A 343 -7.41 -8.70 4.46
N VAL A 344 -8.67 -9.01 4.14
CA VAL A 344 -9.77 -8.97 5.11
C VAL A 344 -9.51 -9.95 6.25
N TYR A 345 -9.04 -11.16 5.94
CA TYR A 345 -8.73 -12.17 6.96
C TYR A 345 -7.56 -11.76 7.86
N ALA A 346 -6.46 -11.24 7.29
CA ALA A 346 -5.35 -10.67 8.05
C ALA A 346 -5.79 -9.51 8.95
N GLY A 347 -6.72 -8.67 8.48
CA GLY A 347 -7.36 -7.62 9.28
C GLY A 347 -8.15 -8.18 10.46
N ALA A 348 -8.93 -9.25 10.25
CA ALA A 348 -9.69 -9.91 11.32
C ALA A 348 -8.76 -10.54 12.38
N LEU A 349 -7.68 -11.20 11.96
CA LEU A 349 -6.65 -11.73 12.86
C LEU A 349 -5.96 -10.61 13.66
N SER A 350 -5.65 -9.49 13.01
CA SER A 350 -5.07 -8.32 13.68
C SER A 350 -6.04 -7.76 14.73
N LYS A 351 -7.33 -7.65 14.39
CA LYS A 351 -8.39 -7.16 15.29
C LYS A 351 -8.58 -8.07 16.51
N SER A 352 -8.39 -9.37 16.38
CA SER A 352 -8.52 -10.33 17.49
C SER A 352 -7.29 -10.32 18.42
N ALA A 353 -6.09 -10.14 17.87
CA ALA A 353 -4.84 -10.18 18.62
C ALA A 353 -4.53 -8.88 19.40
N HIS A 354 -5.05 -7.72 18.97
CA HIS A 354 -4.72 -6.41 19.56
C HIS A 354 -5.96 -5.62 19.99
N ARG A 355 -5.78 -4.57 20.81
CA ARG A 355 -6.90 -3.77 21.37
C ARG A 355 -6.96 -2.33 20.86
N SER A 356 -5.92 -1.87 20.17
CA SER A 356 -5.89 -0.57 19.50
C SER A 356 -4.88 -0.58 18.35
N TRP A 357 -4.90 0.48 17.53
CA TRP A 357 -3.92 0.71 16.48
C TRP A 357 -2.50 0.89 17.03
N GLU A 358 -2.35 1.57 18.16
CA GLU A 358 -1.05 1.78 18.82
C GLU A 358 -0.48 0.46 19.34
N GLU A 359 -1.32 -0.39 19.94
CA GLU A 359 -0.90 -1.73 20.37
C GLU A 359 -0.49 -2.61 19.19
N PHE A 360 -1.26 -2.58 18.10
CA PHE A 360 -0.90 -3.25 16.84
C PHE A 360 0.45 -2.75 16.32
N SER A 361 0.65 -1.43 16.31
CA SER A 361 1.89 -0.79 15.85
C SER A 361 3.11 -1.22 16.67
N ALA A 362 2.97 -1.25 17.99
CA ALA A 362 4.06 -1.65 18.88
C ALA A 362 4.39 -3.15 18.72
N GLY A 363 3.37 -4.00 18.53
CA GLY A 363 3.56 -5.42 18.19
C GLY A 363 4.27 -5.62 16.86
N TYR A 364 3.87 -4.88 15.82
CA TYR A 364 4.52 -4.91 14.51
C TYR A 364 5.99 -4.48 14.61
N ALA A 365 6.24 -3.36 15.30
CA ALA A 365 7.57 -2.81 15.46
C ALA A 365 8.48 -3.79 16.22
N LEU A 366 8.02 -4.35 17.34
CA LEU A 366 8.80 -5.28 18.15
C LEU A 366 9.14 -6.56 17.36
N GLY A 367 8.15 -7.15 16.68
CA GLY A 367 8.36 -8.36 15.88
C GLY A 367 9.42 -8.15 14.78
N ARG A 368 9.43 -6.96 14.17
CA ARG A 368 10.42 -6.61 13.15
C ARG A 368 11.83 -6.41 13.74
N VAL A 369 11.98 -5.60 14.79
CA VAL A 369 13.32 -5.25 15.31
C VAL A 369 14.00 -6.43 15.99
N LEU A 370 13.25 -7.33 16.64
CA LEU A 370 13.83 -8.54 17.23
C LEU A 370 14.44 -9.47 16.18
N ARG A 371 13.95 -9.42 14.94
CA ARG A 371 14.44 -10.24 13.83
C ARG A 371 15.62 -9.64 13.06
N PHE A 372 15.74 -8.31 12.99
CA PHE A 372 16.67 -7.68 12.04
C PHE A 372 17.54 -6.55 12.59
N ASP A 373 17.22 -6.00 13.76
CA ASP A 373 17.86 -4.75 14.22
C ASP A 373 19.04 -4.98 15.16
N GLU A 374 19.14 -6.15 15.79
CA GLU A 374 20.25 -6.51 16.69
C GLU A 374 20.54 -5.48 17.82
N GLU A 375 19.55 -4.63 18.15
CA GLU A 375 19.64 -3.54 19.14
C GLU A 375 20.56 -2.39 18.72
N GLU A 376 20.82 -2.26 17.43
CA GLU A 376 21.51 -1.11 16.86
C GLU A 376 20.63 0.16 16.88
N TYR A 377 19.30 0.00 16.96
CA TYR A 377 18.33 1.07 16.80
C TYR A 377 18.49 1.83 15.48
N GLY A 378 18.91 1.09 14.44
CA GLY A 378 19.21 1.65 13.13
C GLY A 378 17.97 1.75 12.24
N ARG A 379 18.17 1.54 10.94
CA ARG A 379 17.13 1.76 9.92
C ARG A 379 15.82 0.99 10.20
N PHE A 380 15.88 -0.21 10.78
CA PHE A 380 14.68 -1.02 11.02
C PHE A 380 13.84 -0.42 12.14
N TYR A 381 14.50 0.04 13.21
CA TYR A 381 13.88 0.78 14.29
C TYR A 381 13.32 2.13 13.83
N GLU A 382 14.16 2.98 13.22
CA GLU A 382 13.79 4.34 12.79
C GLU A 382 12.59 4.35 11.84
N GLN A 383 12.54 3.40 10.89
CA GLN A 383 11.41 3.26 9.97
C GLN A 383 10.11 2.91 10.69
N ASN A 384 10.14 2.05 11.73
CA ASN A 384 8.95 1.71 12.49
C ASN A 384 8.45 2.91 13.31
N VAL A 385 9.37 3.70 13.88
CA VAL A 385 9.02 4.93 14.61
C VAL A 385 8.37 5.95 13.68
N LEU A 386 8.96 6.17 12.51
CA LEU A 386 8.41 7.08 11.52
C LEU A 386 7.02 6.65 11.05
N ALA A 387 6.86 5.37 10.70
CA ALA A 387 5.57 4.83 10.27
C ALA A 387 4.52 4.92 11.39
N HIS A 388 4.89 4.62 12.64
CA HIS A 388 4.00 4.80 13.80
C HIS A 388 3.51 6.25 13.92
N ARG A 389 4.42 7.23 13.90
CA ARG A 389 4.07 8.65 14.02
C ARG A 389 3.15 9.10 12.87
N LEU A 390 3.50 8.78 11.63
CA LEU A 390 2.66 9.11 10.47
C LEU A 390 1.25 8.53 10.62
N LEU A 391 1.13 7.28 11.06
CA LEU A 391 -0.17 6.63 11.24
C LEU A 391 -0.93 7.14 12.47
N ALA A 392 -0.25 7.49 13.56
CA ALA A 392 -0.89 7.96 14.78
C ALA A 392 -1.28 9.45 14.73
N GLU A 393 -0.58 10.27 13.94
CA GLU A 393 -0.66 11.73 14.04
C GLU A 393 -1.17 12.41 12.76
N SER A 394 -0.87 11.87 11.57
CA SER A 394 -1.23 12.55 10.32
C SER A 394 -2.73 12.56 10.09
N GLU A 395 -3.26 13.69 9.62
CA GLU A 395 -4.69 13.83 9.30
C GLU A 395 -5.12 12.78 8.28
N GLY A 396 -4.37 12.58 7.18
CA GLY A 396 -4.70 11.57 6.16
C GLY A 396 -4.55 10.10 6.58
N SER A 397 -4.28 9.82 7.87
CA SER A 397 -4.04 8.46 8.34
C SER A 397 -5.31 7.60 8.36
N PRO A 398 -5.22 6.30 7.98
CA PRO A 398 -6.31 5.36 8.22
C PRO A 398 -6.68 5.23 9.70
N TRP A 399 -5.71 5.31 10.63
CA TRP A 399 -5.95 5.02 12.05
C TRP A 399 -6.74 6.12 12.77
N LYS A 400 -6.80 7.33 12.18
CA LYS A 400 -7.68 8.41 12.64
C LYS A 400 -9.14 8.24 12.19
N HIS A 401 -9.36 7.52 11.10
CA HIS A 401 -10.64 7.48 10.39
C HIS A 401 -11.32 6.11 10.40
N ILE A 402 -10.56 5.05 10.67
CA ILE A 402 -11.05 3.68 10.81
C ILE A 402 -10.95 3.33 12.30
N PRO A 403 -12.06 3.16 13.02
CA PRO A 403 -12.01 2.78 14.43
C PRO A 403 -11.45 1.35 14.57
N TRP A 404 -10.72 1.09 15.66
CA TRP A 404 -10.25 -0.26 15.96
C TRP A 404 -11.41 -1.23 16.21
N ARG A 405 -12.41 -0.80 17.00
CA ARG A 405 -13.61 -1.61 17.32
C ARG A 405 -14.85 -1.11 16.62
#